data_AF-G2KQ88-F1
#
_entry.id   AF-G2KQ88-F1
#
_cell.length_a   1.000
_cell.length_b   1.000
_cell.length_c   1.000
_cell.angle_alpha   90.00
_cell.angle_beta   90.00
_cell.angle_gamma   90.00
#
_symmetry.space_group_name_H-M   'P 1'
#
loop_
_entity.id
_entity.type
_entity.pdbx_description
1 polymer ?
#
loop_
_entity_poly.entity_id
_entity_poly.type
_entity_poly.pdbx_seq_one_letter_code
_entity_poly.pdbx_strand_id
1 'polypeptide(L)'
;MTISSDLFKAILSMDSYNRGYNASIDGISGDVGDATLGIDSSELGTTTINGEDIRNDALIGFYALSYNYNGETIIAYRGTDDRDEATQIDENTGWPIGLGSVGALQANMAFAFYNSIAELLNTQGAQNNIYLDANISLTGHSMGGGLAANDNFSMQRIAA
;
A
#
# COMPACT_ATOMS: atom_id res chain seq x y z
N MET A 1 -7.84 6.10 -27.48
CA MET A 1 -8.50 6.48 -26.22
C MET A 1 -7.41 6.52 -25.17
N THR A 2 -7.16 7.68 -24.58
CA THR A 2 -6.27 7.80 -23.41
C THR A 2 -7.08 7.41 -22.18
N ILE A 3 -6.58 6.44 -21.41
CA ILE A 3 -7.16 6.10 -20.11
C ILE A 3 -6.96 7.30 -19.16
N SER A 4 -7.94 7.61 -18.31
CA SER A 4 -7.74 8.65 -17.29
C SER A 4 -6.77 8.15 -16.22
N SER A 5 -6.05 9.08 -15.57
CA SER A 5 -5.14 8.75 -14.46
C SER A 5 -5.87 8.01 -13.33
N ASP A 6 -7.07 8.47 -12.98
CA ASP A 6 -7.89 7.85 -11.93
C ASP A 6 -8.33 6.43 -12.30
N LEU A 7 -8.73 6.19 -13.55
CA LEU A 7 -9.11 4.86 -14.01
C LEU A 7 -7.90 3.92 -14.00
N PHE A 8 -6.72 4.41 -14.35
CA PHE A 8 -5.50 3.62 -14.29
C PHE A 8 -5.09 3.31 -12.84
N LYS A 9 -5.15 4.28 -11.92
CA LYS A 9 -4.92 4.07 -10.48
C LYS A 9 -5.91 3.08 -9.87
N ALA A 10 -7.16 3.08 -10.33
CA ALA A 10 -8.15 2.07 -9.94
C ALA A 10 -7.77 0.66 -10.42
N ILE A 11 -7.22 0.51 -11.64
CA ILE A 11 -6.69 -0.77 -12.12
C ILE A 11 -5.53 -1.24 -11.23
N LEU A 12 -4.59 -0.35 -10.89
CA LEU A 12 -3.46 -0.69 -10.01
C LEU A 12 -3.91 -1.08 -8.59
N SER A 13 -4.95 -0.43 -8.08
CA SER A 13 -5.59 -0.82 -6.80
C SER A 13 -6.12 -2.24 -6.85
N MET A 14 -6.77 -2.64 -7.95
CA MET A 14 -7.30 -3.99 -8.09
C MET A 14 -6.22 -5.03 -8.35
N ASP A 15 -5.15 -4.65 -9.05
CA ASP A 15 -4.00 -5.53 -9.26
C ASP A 15 -3.34 -5.94 -7.92
N SER A 16 -3.34 -5.05 -6.90
CA SER A 16 -2.79 -5.35 -5.56
C SER A 16 -3.40 -6.58 -4.87
N TYR A 17 -4.63 -6.97 -5.21
CA TYR A 17 -5.30 -8.18 -4.69
C TYR A 17 -4.82 -9.48 -5.35
N ASN A 18 -4.15 -9.37 -6.50
CA ASN A 18 -3.73 -10.51 -7.32
C ASN A 18 -2.21 -10.73 -7.29
N ARG A 19 -1.50 -10.14 -6.32
CA ARG A 19 -0.05 -10.28 -6.15
C ARG A 19 0.33 -10.67 -4.74
N GLY A 20 1.59 -10.97 -4.50
CA GLY A 20 2.11 -11.27 -3.16
C GLY A 20 1.48 -12.50 -2.51
N TYR A 21 1.36 -12.47 -1.19
CA TYR A 21 0.73 -13.56 -0.45
C TYR A 21 -0.79 -13.58 -0.70
N ASN A 22 -1.39 -14.77 -0.66
CA ASN A 22 -2.82 -15.02 -0.87
C ASN A 22 -3.38 -14.31 -2.13
N ALA A 23 -2.60 -14.28 -3.20
CA ALA A 23 -3.03 -13.68 -4.47
C ALA A 23 -4.34 -14.33 -4.96
N SER A 24 -5.33 -13.51 -5.33
CA SER A 24 -6.62 -14.01 -5.81
C SER A 24 -6.53 -14.69 -7.19
N ILE A 25 -5.48 -14.43 -7.95
CA ILE A 25 -5.19 -15.05 -9.25
C ILE A 25 -3.72 -15.48 -9.27
N ASP A 26 -3.48 -16.76 -9.51
CA ASP A 26 -2.13 -17.30 -9.63
C ASP A 26 -1.44 -16.91 -10.94
N GLY A 27 -0.13 -16.64 -10.86
CA GLY A 27 0.72 -16.47 -12.04
C GLY A 27 0.74 -15.07 -12.66
N ILE A 28 0.11 -14.08 -12.03
CA ILE A 28 0.28 -12.68 -12.44
C ILE A 28 1.69 -12.21 -12.08
N SER A 29 2.43 -11.76 -13.09
CA SER A 29 3.79 -11.24 -12.93
C SER A 29 4.08 -10.16 -13.97
N GLY A 30 5.10 -9.33 -13.70
CA GLY A 30 5.50 -8.25 -14.59
C GLY A 30 4.65 -6.98 -14.48
N ASP A 31 4.89 -6.07 -15.40
CA ASP A 31 4.33 -4.72 -15.45
C ASP A 31 2.82 -4.70 -15.78
N VAL A 32 2.14 -3.61 -15.40
CA VAL A 32 0.71 -3.41 -15.69
C VAL A 32 0.57 -2.30 -16.72
N GLY A 33 0.39 -2.67 -17.98
CA GLY A 33 0.44 -1.70 -19.08
C GLY A 33 1.81 -1.02 -19.13
N ASP A 34 1.83 0.31 -19.12
CA ASP A 34 3.08 1.11 -19.09
C ASP A 34 3.58 1.39 -17.65
N ALA A 35 2.93 0.86 -16.61
CA ALA A 35 3.40 0.98 -15.25
C ALA A 35 4.39 -0.13 -14.90
N THR A 36 5.63 0.26 -14.62
CA THR A 36 6.69 -0.66 -14.20
C THR A 36 6.49 -1.05 -12.74
N LEU A 37 6.53 -2.34 -12.46
CA LEU A 37 6.41 -2.86 -11.10
C LEU A 37 7.65 -2.48 -10.26
N GLY A 38 7.42 -1.91 -9.08
CA GLY A 38 8.45 -1.61 -8.09
C GLY A 38 8.57 -2.70 -7.01
N ILE A 39 8.83 -2.27 -5.79
CA ILE A 39 8.89 -3.15 -4.61
C ILE A 39 7.49 -3.35 -3.99
N ASP A 40 7.35 -4.42 -3.21
CA ASP A 40 6.15 -4.72 -2.41
C ASP A 40 6.45 -4.68 -0.90
N SER A 41 5.42 -4.81 -0.08
CA SER A 41 5.52 -4.74 1.38
C SER A 41 6.31 -5.88 2.03
N SER A 42 6.86 -6.84 1.27
CA SER A 42 7.82 -7.83 1.81
C SER A 42 9.11 -7.18 2.30
N GLU A 43 9.45 -6.00 1.79
CA GLU A 43 10.59 -5.19 2.23
C GLU A 43 10.50 -4.78 3.71
N LEU A 44 9.32 -4.90 4.33
CA LEU A 44 9.10 -4.66 5.75
C LEU A 44 9.54 -5.84 6.63
N GLY A 45 10.12 -6.87 6.02
CA GLY A 45 10.83 -7.95 6.68
C GLY A 45 9.96 -9.14 7.05
N THR A 46 10.61 -10.11 7.69
CA THR A 46 10.02 -11.36 8.14
C THR A 46 10.23 -11.56 9.63
N THR A 47 9.44 -12.43 10.23
CA THR A 47 9.62 -12.94 11.59
C THR A 47 9.52 -14.46 11.57
N THR A 48 10.36 -15.12 12.36
CA THR A 48 10.40 -16.58 12.42
C THR A 48 9.40 -17.09 13.47
N ILE A 49 8.38 -17.82 13.03
CA ILE A 49 7.38 -18.47 13.90
C ILE A 49 7.49 -19.98 13.69
N ASN A 50 7.72 -20.73 14.77
CA ASN A 50 7.87 -22.19 14.73
C ASN A 50 8.94 -22.71 13.74
N GLY A 51 9.96 -21.90 13.45
CA GLY A 51 11.03 -22.23 12.50
C GLY A 51 10.73 -21.89 11.04
N GLU A 52 9.60 -21.24 10.76
CA GLU A 52 9.23 -20.74 9.44
C GLU A 52 9.29 -19.21 9.41
N ASP A 53 9.92 -18.64 8.37
CA ASP A 53 9.95 -17.19 8.17
C ASP A 53 8.65 -16.74 7.51
N ILE A 54 7.89 -15.92 8.23
CA ILE A 54 6.61 -15.37 7.78
C ILE A 54 6.79 -13.87 7.56
N ARG A 55 6.27 -13.35 6.43
CA ARG A 55 6.32 -11.92 6.15
C ARG A 55 5.52 -11.14 7.20
N ASN A 56 6.11 -10.06 7.71
CA ASN A 56 5.46 -9.20 8.72
C ASN A 56 4.15 -8.60 8.21
N ASP A 57 4.09 -8.35 6.89
CA ASP A 57 2.90 -7.82 6.23
C ASP A 57 1.74 -8.80 6.17
N ALA A 58 2.04 -10.06 5.83
CA ALA A 58 1.08 -11.15 5.84
C ALA A 58 0.49 -11.41 7.23
N LEU A 59 1.26 -11.26 8.31
CA LEU A 59 0.80 -11.52 9.68
C LEU A 59 -0.34 -10.63 10.15
N ILE A 60 -0.46 -9.43 9.57
CA ILE A 60 -1.53 -8.49 9.92
C ILE A 60 -2.48 -8.21 8.77
N GLY A 61 -2.43 -9.01 7.70
CA GLY A 61 -3.28 -8.86 6.53
C GLY A 61 -3.03 -7.56 5.76
N PHE A 62 -1.82 -7.00 5.82
CA PHE A 62 -1.43 -5.81 5.06
C PHE A 62 -0.69 -6.21 3.79
N TYR A 63 -1.06 -5.59 2.67
CA TYR A 63 -0.27 -5.69 1.44
C TYR A 63 -0.23 -4.37 0.69
N ALA A 64 0.95 -4.02 0.19
CA ALA A 64 1.16 -2.86 -0.64
C ALA A 64 2.19 -3.14 -1.73
N LEU A 65 2.10 -2.40 -2.82
CA LEU A 65 3.10 -2.42 -3.88
C LEU A 65 3.23 -1.08 -4.55
N SER A 66 4.41 -0.82 -5.09
CA SER A 66 4.73 0.39 -5.82
C SER A 66 4.80 0.15 -7.32
N TYR A 67 4.50 1.21 -8.07
CA TYR A 67 4.63 1.26 -9.52
C TYR A 67 5.32 2.54 -9.93
N ASN A 68 6.14 2.52 -10.98
CA ASN A 68 6.56 3.72 -11.68
C ASN A 68 5.71 3.91 -12.93
N TYR A 69 5.05 5.06 -13.05
CA TYR A 69 4.23 5.39 -14.21
C TYR A 69 4.35 6.88 -14.52
N ASN A 70 4.79 7.22 -15.73
CA ASN A 70 4.96 8.61 -16.18
C ASN A 70 5.79 9.51 -15.24
N GLY A 71 6.83 8.95 -14.59
CA GLY A 71 7.67 9.69 -13.64
C GLY A 71 7.04 9.91 -12.26
N GLU A 72 5.86 9.35 -12.01
CA GLU A 72 5.19 9.25 -10.71
C GLU A 72 5.40 7.85 -10.13
N THR A 73 5.63 7.77 -8.82
CA THR A 73 5.55 6.51 -8.09
C THR A 73 4.15 6.36 -7.52
N ILE A 74 3.45 5.29 -7.85
CA ILE A 74 2.10 5.02 -7.35
C ILE A 74 2.19 3.87 -6.35
N ILE A 75 1.77 4.09 -5.11
CA ILE A 75 1.63 3.04 -4.11
C ILE A 75 0.17 2.59 -4.08
N ALA A 76 -0.05 1.29 -4.33
CA ALA A 76 -1.35 0.66 -4.24
C ALA A 76 -1.44 -0.15 -2.94
N TYR A 77 -2.39 0.21 -2.07
CA TYR A 77 -2.71 -0.54 -0.85
C TYR A 77 -3.86 -1.51 -1.12
N ARG A 78 -3.67 -2.79 -0.78
CA ARG A 78 -4.74 -3.78 -0.77
C ARG A 78 -5.69 -3.49 0.39
N GLY A 79 -6.99 -3.67 0.17
CA GLY A 79 -7.95 -3.78 1.28
C GLY A 79 -7.93 -5.17 1.91
N THR A 80 -8.79 -5.39 2.90
CA THR A 80 -8.92 -6.70 3.55
C THR A 80 -9.64 -7.68 2.63
N ASP A 81 -9.15 -8.91 2.56
CA ASP A 81 -9.76 -10.04 1.86
C ASP A 81 -10.26 -11.15 2.82
N ASP A 82 -10.22 -10.89 4.14
CA ASP A 82 -10.72 -11.81 5.16
C ASP A 82 -12.23 -12.07 4.99
N ARG A 83 -12.55 -13.30 4.59
CA ARG A 83 -13.91 -13.84 4.49
C ARG A 83 -14.57 -14.13 5.84
N ASP A 84 -13.89 -13.89 6.97
CA ASP A 84 -14.43 -14.03 8.31
C ASP A 84 -15.09 -12.71 8.76
N GLU A 85 -16.11 -12.31 8.01
CA GLU A 85 -17.07 -11.22 8.29
C GLU A 85 -17.92 -11.45 9.56
N ALA A 86 -17.42 -12.17 10.58
CA ALA A 86 -18.12 -12.28 11.85
C ALA A 86 -18.10 -10.96 12.65
N THR A 87 -17.32 -9.97 12.22
CA THR A 87 -17.38 -8.59 12.70
C THR A 87 -17.46 -7.62 11.53
N GLN A 88 -18.58 -7.67 10.81
CA GLN A 88 -19.06 -6.57 9.95
C GLN A 88 -19.04 -5.26 10.76
N ILE A 89 -17.96 -4.48 10.65
CA ILE A 89 -18.06 -3.03 10.81
C ILE A 89 -18.29 -2.50 9.41
N ASP A 90 -19.60 -2.39 9.12
CA ASP A 90 -20.24 -1.70 8.02
C ASP A 90 -19.29 -0.84 7.17
N GLU A 91 -19.21 -1.18 5.87
CA GLU A 91 -18.45 -0.55 4.79
C GLU A 91 -18.74 0.96 4.62
N ASN A 92 -19.63 1.51 5.45
CA ASN A 92 -20.07 2.90 5.47
C ASN A 92 -19.66 3.69 6.74
N THR A 93 -18.80 3.13 7.61
CA THR A 93 -18.20 3.89 8.72
C THR A 93 -16.69 3.79 8.65
N GLY A 94 -16.02 4.95 8.63
CA GLY A 94 -14.56 5.06 8.63
C GLY A 94 -13.94 4.02 9.56
N TRP A 95 -13.23 3.08 8.94
CA TRP A 95 -12.64 1.93 9.61
C TRP A 95 -11.78 2.36 10.81
N PRO A 96 -11.67 1.52 11.86
CA PRO A 96 -11.27 1.88 13.22
C PRO A 96 -9.77 2.17 13.37
N ILE A 97 -9.23 3.12 12.60
CA ILE A 97 -7.95 3.76 12.92
C ILE A 97 -8.05 4.44 14.31
N GLY A 98 -9.27 4.73 14.80
CA GLY A 98 -9.56 5.25 16.14
C GLY A 98 -9.91 4.23 17.24
N LEU A 99 -9.98 2.91 16.99
CA LEU A 99 -10.31 1.91 18.05
C LEU A 99 -9.22 0.85 18.31
N GLY A 100 -8.02 1.01 17.75
CA GLY A 100 -6.79 0.41 18.32
C GLY A 100 -6.60 -1.11 18.24
N SER A 101 -7.23 -1.84 17.31
CA SER A 101 -7.10 -3.33 17.25
C SER A 101 -6.36 -3.89 16.03
N VAL A 102 -6.71 -3.51 14.78
CA VAL A 102 -6.01 -4.01 13.56
C VAL A 102 -5.76 -2.90 12.54
N GLY A 103 -6.73 -1.99 12.34
CA GLY A 103 -6.54 -0.83 11.47
C GLY A 103 -5.40 0.10 11.89
N ALA A 104 -5.07 0.16 13.19
CA ALA A 104 -3.90 0.91 13.66
C ALA A 104 -2.56 0.24 13.27
N LEU A 105 -2.50 -1.11 13.26
CA LEU A 105 -1.29 -1.83 12.86
C LEU A 105 -1.05 -1.73 11.36
N GLN A 106 -2.11 -1.87 10.56
CA GLN A 106 -2.02 -1.71 9.11
C GLN A 106 -1.76 -0.26 8.69
N ALA A 107 -2.31 0.73 9.40
CA ALA A 107 -1.97 2.14 9.18
C ALA A 107 -0.49 2.44 9.49
N ASN A 108 0.03 1.92 10.62
CA ASN A 108 1.45 2.06 10.93
C ASN A 108 2.33 1.42 9.85
N MET A 109 1.88 0.31 9.27
CA MET A 109 2.64 -0.38 8.24
C MET A 109 2.51 0.23 6.84
N ALA A 110 1.34 0.80 6.51
CA ALA A 110 1.16 1.66 5.35
C ALA A 110 2.15 2.84 5.40
N PHE A 111 2.22 3.51 6.55
CA PHE A 111 3.18 4.58 6.78
C PHE A 111 4.64 4.09 6.69
N ALA A 112 4.96 2.92 7.24
CA ALA A 112 6.30 2.34 7.12
C ALA A 112 6.69 2.04 5.67
N PHE A 113 5.77 1.49 4.88
CA PHE A 113 5.99 1.21 3.47
C PHE A 113 6.10 2.48 2.63
N TYR A 114 5.27 3.48 2.91
CA TYR A 114 5.42 4.80 2.30
C TYR A 114 6.82 5.35 2.54
N ASN A 115 7.30 5.29 3.79
CA ASN A 115 8.62 5.79 4.15
C ASN A 115 9.74 5.02 3.44
N SER A 116 9.63 3.70 3.31
CA SER A 116 10.66 2.93 2.60
C SER A 116 10.74 3.30 1.11
N ILE A 117 9.60 3.57 0.47
CA ILE A 117 9.55 4.08 -0.90
C ILE A 117 10.14 5.49 -0.99
N ALA A 118 9.75 6.38 -0.08
CA ALA A 118 10.27 7.74 -0.05
C ALA A 118 11.80 7.75 0.16
N GLU A 119 12.32 6.93 1.07
CA GLU A 119 13.76 6.75 1.28
C GLU A 119 14.46 6.22 0.02
N LEU A 120 13.89 5.21 -0.65
CA LEU A 120 14.42 4.66 -1.90
C LEU A 120 14.54 5.74 -2.98
N LEU A 121 13.50 6.56 -3.17
CA LEU A 121 13.51 7.65 -4.15
C LEU A 121 14.54 8.74 -3.78
N ASN A 122 14.74 9.01 -2.50
CA ASN A 122 15.72 9.98 -2.01
C ASN A 122 17.18 9.51 -2.19
N THR A 123 17.46 8.21 -2.06
CA THR A 123 18.81 7.70 -2.36
C THR A 123 19.20 7.85 -3.84
N GLN A 124 18.25 8.13 -4.72
CA GLN A 124 18.45 8.38 -6.15
C GLN A 124 18.54 9.87 -6.53
N GLY A 125 18.37 10.82 -5.58
CA GLY A 125 18.47 12.26 -5.85
C GLY A 125 18.48 13.14 -4.61
N ALA A 126 19.52 13.95 -4.45
CA ALA A 126 19.67 14.90 -3.35
C ALA A 126 18.62 16.03 -3.40
N GLN A 127 17.69 16.11 -2.45
CA GLN A 127 17.04 17.36 -2.01
C GLN A 127 16.44 17.26 -0.60
N ASN A 128 16.34 18.41 0.07
CA ASN A 128 16.04 18.60 1.48
C ASN A 128 14.54 18.76 1.76
N ASN A 129 13.72 17.71 1.69
CA ASN A 129 12.56 17.48 2.57
C ASN A 129 11.93 16.11 2.26
N ILE A 130 12.28 15.12 3.08
CA ILE A 130 12.04 13.68 2.92
C ILE A 130 10.60 13.26 2.58
N TYR A 131 9.59 14.08 2.88
CA TYR A 131 8.16 13.73 2.77
C TYR A 131 7.36 14.55 1.75
N LEU A 132 7.95 15.61 1.15
CA LEU A 132 7.22 16.54 0.27
C LEU A 132 7.70 16.53 -1.19
N ASP A 133 8.95 16.12 -1.45
CA ASP A 133 9.55 16.18 -2.79
C ASP A 133 9.44 14.86 -3.58
N ALA A 134 9.03 13.76 -2.94
CA ALA A 134 8.81 12.50 -3.63
C ALA A 134 7.49 12.56 -4.41
N ASN A 135 7.55 12.42 -5.75
CA ASN A 135 6.37 12.35 -6.63
C ASN A 135 5.63 11.01 -6.43
N ILE A 136 5.04 10.84 -5.25
CA ILE A 136 4.31 9.65 -4.83
C ILE A 136 2.82 9.95 -4.79
N SER A 137 2.03 9.09 -5.45
CA SER A 137 0.57 9.03 -5.27
C SER A 137 0.16 7.75 -4.57
N LEU A 138 -0.93 7.84 -3.81
CA LEU A 138 -1.52 6.70 -3.11
C LEU A 138 -2.84 6.32 -3.76
N THR A 139 -3.09 5.02 -3.85
CA THR A 139 -4.35 4.47 -4.33
C THR A 139 -4.69 3.19 -3.57
N GLY A 140 -5.96 2.84 -3.53
CA GLY A 140 -6.42 1.63 -2.87
C GLY A 140 -7.93 1.50 -2.92
N HIS A 141 -8.42 0.28 -2.77
CA HIS A 141 -9.85 -0.04 -2.70
C HIS A 141 -10.25 -0.45 -1.28
N SER A 142 -11.50 -0.16 -0.89
CA SER A 142 -12.04 -0.44 0.45
C SER A 142 -11.10 0.10 1.55
N MET A 143 -10.67 -0.74 2.50
CA MET A 143 -9.71 -0.37 3.53
C MET A 143 -8.38 0.19 2.98
N GLY A 144 -7.92 -0.29 1.82
CA GLY A 144 -6.73 0.25 1.16
C GLY A 144 -6.90 1.72 0.73
N GLY A 145 -8.12 2.10 0.37
CA GLY A 145 -8.46 3.51 0.11
C GLY A 145 -8.44 4.36 1.39
N GLY A 146 -8.84 3.78 2.52
CA GLY A 146 -8.73 4.41 3.85
C GLY A 146 -7.28 4.63 4.27
N LEU A 147 -6.39 3.66 4.01
CA LEU A 147 -4.95 3.78 4.26
C LEU A 147 -4.31 4.86 3.37
N ALA A 148 -4.66 4.87 2.08
CA ALA A 148 -4.22 5.91 1.15
C ALA A 148 -4.62 7.32 1.59
N ALA A 149 -5.84 7.49 2.11
CA ALA A 149 -6.28 8.77 2.66
C ALA A 149 -5.57 9.14 3.98
N ASN A 150 -5.32 8.17 4.86
CA ASN A 150 -4.67 8.40 6.15
C ASN A 150 -3.21 8.85 5.98
N ASP A 151 -2.44 8.16 5.12
CA ASP A 151 -1.05 8.50 4.88
C ASP A 151 -0.93 9.90 4.26
N ASN A 152 -1.78 10.22 3.28
CA ASN A 152 -1.86 11.57 2.72
C ASN A 152 -2.11 12.65 3.79
N PHE A 153 -2.97 12.36 4.77
CA PHE A 153 -3.24 13.29 5.87
C PHE A 153 -2.07 13.37 6.86
N SER A 154 -1.45 12.25 7.20
CA SER A 154 -0.31 12.18 8.12
C SER A 154 0.90 12.94 7.58
N MET A 155 1.16 12.88 6.26
CA MET A 155 2.20 13.69 5.60
C MET A 155 1.96 15.19 5.72
N GLN A 156 0.71 15.66 5.54
CA GLN A 156 0.37 17.08 5.65
C GLN A 156 0.63 17.64 7.07
N ARG A 157 0.59 16.79 8.10
CA ARG A 157 0.82 17.20 9.49
C ARG A 157 2.28 17.22 9.92
N ILE A 158 3.16 16.49 9.24
CA ILE A 158 4.61 16.52 9.49
C ILE A 158 5.25 17.78 8.85
N ALA A 159 4.57 18.38 7.87
CA ALA A 159 5.04 19.55 7.12
C ALA A 159 4.64 20.93 7.71
N ALA A 160 3.98 20.98 8.87
CA ALA A 160 3.49 22.20 9.53
C ALA A 160 4.17 22.42 10.89
#